data_AF-A0A7S1Q2N3-F1
#
_entry.id   AF-A0A7S1Q2N3-F1
#
_cell.length_a   1.000
_cell.length_b   1.000
_cell.length_c   1.000
_cell.angle_alpha   90.00
_cell.angle_beta   90.00
_cell.angle_gamma   90.00
#
_symmetry.space_group_name_H-M   'P 1'
#
loop_
_entity.id
_entity.type
_entity.pdbx_description
1 polymer ?
#
loop_
_entity_poly.entity_id
_entity_poly.type
_entity_poly.pdbx_seq_one_letter_code
_entity_poly.pdbx_strand_id
1 'polypeptide(L)'
;GGECKRRALIYVSAHVHCALRGFVTVLELGGSSVKIENILNACNILFDYGAICSVSRALESVPFRVPVAAWAAVVPQLVARVLDVRPRVRRTVHEILLRLGCASPQDVLIPLLATRQSCHTESVDPSAPAHVRAAA
;
A
#
# COMPACT_ATOMS: atom_id res chain seq x y z
N GLY A 1 21.00 22.80 18.87
CA GLY A 1 19.60 23.13 18.53
C GLY A 1 18.71 21.89 18.41
N GLY A 2 18.54 21.13 19.50
CA GLY A 2 17.66 19.94 19.51
C GLY A 2 16.17 20.26 19.72
N GLU A 3 15.86 21.40 20.34
CA GLU A 3 14.48 21.81 20.64
C GLU A 3 13.71 22.29 19.40
N CYS A 4 14.36 22.99 18.45
CA CYS A 4 13.72 23.34 17.18
C CYS A 4 13.37 22.10 16.35
N LYS A 5 14.25 21.10 16.32
CA LYS A 5 14.00 19.81 15.63
C LYS A 5 12.84 19.05 16.28
N ARG A 6 12.76 19.08 17.61
CA ARG A 6 11.68 18.45 18.38
C ARG A 6 10.34 19.16 18.19
N ARG A 7 10.30 20.49 18.17
CA ARG A 7 9.07 21.26 17.86
C ARG A 7 8.61 21.06 16.42
N ALA A 8 9.53 21.10 15.45
CA ALA A 8 9.20 20.85 14.04
C ALA A 8 8.59 19.46 13.83
N LEU A 9 9.12 18.42 14.49
CA LEU A 9 8.55 17.06 14.44
C LEU A 9 7.12 16.99 15.00
N ILE A 10 6.83 17.73 16.08
CA ILE A 10 5.47 17.81 16.65
C ILE A 10 4.51 18.45 15.64
N TYR A 11 4.87 19.59 15.06
CA TYR A 11 4.04 20.28 14.07
C TYR A 11 3.80 19.43 12.82
N VAL A 12 4.83 18.79 12.27
CA VAL A 12 4.70 17.90 11.12
C VAL A 12 3.77 16.73 11.46
N SER A 13 3.93 16.09 12.62
CA SER A 13 3.06 14.98 13.02
C SER A 13 1.59 15.38 13.14
N ALA A 14 1.30 16.59 13.63
CA ALA A 14 -0.05 17.09 13.78
C ALA A 14 -0.71 17.39 12.43
N HIS A 15 0.01 18.05 11.52
CA HIS A 15 -0.49 18.34 10.17
C HIS A 15 -0.72 17.07 9.37
N VAL A 16 0.21 16.11 9.44
CA VAL A 16 0.06 14.80 8.77
C VAL A 16 -1.13 14.03 9.32
N HIS A 17 -1.34 14.05 10.64
CA HIS A 17 -2.51 13.41 11.25
C HIS A 17 -3.82 14.06 10.79
N CYS A 18 -3.88 15.40 10.72
CA CYS A 18 -5.03 16.11 10.17
C CYS A 18 -5.27 15.80 8.70
N ALA A 19 -4.22 15.78 7.87
CA ALA A 19 -4.31 15.45 6.45
C ALA A 19 -4.83 14.02 6.24
N LEU A 20 -4.28 13.05 6.97
CA LEU A 20 -4.76 11.66 6.93
C LEU A 20 -6.24 11.58 7.27
N ARG A 21 -6.66 12.24 8.35
CA ARG A 21 -8.06 12.24 8.77
C ARG A 21 -8.98 12.86 7.71
N GLY A 22 -8.53 13.93 7.06
CA GLY A 22 -9.23 14.57 5.95
C GLY A 22 -9.42 13.62 4.77
N PHE A 23 -8.32 13.02 4.27
CA PHE A 23 -8.40 12.06 3.18
C PHE A 23 -9.28 10.86 3.52
N VAL A 24 -9.12 10.26 4.70
CA VAL A 24 -9.97 9.12 5.13
C VAL A 24 -11.44 9.50 5.17
N THR A 25 -11.78 10.72 5.60
CA THR A 25 -13.16 11.20 5.60
C THR A 25 -13.70 11.37 4.18
N VAL A 26 -12.88 11.89 3.25
CA VAL A 26 -13.24 11.97 1.83
C VAL A 26 -13.43 10.58 1.21
N LEU A 27 -12.60 9.61 1.59
CA LEU A 27 -12.70 8.23 1.11
C LEU A 27 -13.91 7.48 1.69
N GLU A 28 -14.27 7.76 2.93
CA GLU A 28 -15.45 7.20 3.61
C GLU A 28 -16.75 7.74 3.00
N LEU A 29 -16.81 9.04 2.70
CA LEU A 29 -18.01 9.70 2.18
C LEU A 29 -18.13 9.67 0.66
N GLY A 30 -17.02 9.58 -0.07
CA GLY A 30 -16.98 9.90 -1.50
C GLY A 30 -17.61 8.86 -2.44
N GLY A 31 -17.94 7.65 -1.95
CA GLY A 31 -18.60 6.60 -2.74
C GLY A 31 -17.92 6.36 -4.10
N SER A 32 -18.70 6.42 -5.19
CA SER A 32 -18.21 6.26 -6.57
C SER A 32 -17.49 7.49 -7.14
N SER A 33 -17.56 8.64 -6.47
CA SER A 33 -16.95 9.91 -6.91
C SER A 33 -15.57 10.15 -6.28
N VAL A 34 -15.05 9.19 -5.51
CA VAL A 34 -13.69 9.25 -4.98
C VAL A 34 -12.69 9.29 -6.13
N LYS A 35 -11.94 10.39 -6.20
CA LYS A 35 -10.80 10.49 -7.11
C LYS A 35 -9.67 9.59 -6.64
N ILE A 36 -9.02 8.91 -7.58
CA ILE A 36 -7.84 8.08 -7.30
C ILE A 36 -6.73 8.87 -6.60
N GLU A 37 -6.54 10.15 -6.95
CA GLU A 37 -5.58 11.05 -6.31
C GLU A 37 -5.75 11.12 -4.78
N ASN A 38 -6.98 11.11 -4.27
CA ASN A 38 -7.24 11.14 -2.82
C ASN A 38 -6.82 9.82 -2.16
N ILE A 39 -7.02 8.70 -2.85
CA ILE A 39 -6.59 7.37 -2.39
C ILE A 39 -5.06 7.30 -2.41
N LEU A 40 -4.42 7.80 -3.47
CA LEU A 40 -2.96 7.87 -3.58
C LEU A 40 -2.35 8.74 -2.48
N ASN A 41 -2.94 9.90 -2.19
CA ASN A 41 -2.48 10.77 -1.11
C ASN A 41 -2.59 10.09 0.27
N ALA A 42 -3.66 9.33 0.51
CA ALA A 42 -3.80 8.53 1.73
C ALA A 42 -2.74 7.41 1.80
N CYS A 43 -2.48 6.71 0.68
CA CYS A 43 -1.42 5.71 0.57
C CYS A 43 -0.02 6.31 0.82
N ASN A 44 0.27 7.48 0.25
CA ASN A 44 1.54 8.17 0.48
C ASN A 44 1.72 8.53 1.95
N ILE A 45 0.67 9.01 2.63
CA ILE A 45 0.75 9.29 4.06
C ILE A 45 0.97 8.00 4.87
N LEU A 46 0.26 6.93 4.54
CA LEU A 46 0.45 5.60 5.13
C LEU A 46 1.90 5.13 4.97
N PHE A 47 2.48 5.26 3.78
CA PHE A 47 3.82 4.78 3.47
C PHE A 47 4.93 5.68 4.01
N ASP A 48 4.81 7.00 3.93
CA ASP A 48 5.90 7.91 4.29
C ASP A 48 5.90 8.23 5.79
N TYR A 49 4.71 8.29 6.40
CA TYR A 49 4.56 8.74 7.79
C TYR A 49 4.03 7.67 8.75
N GLY A 50 3.80 6.45 8.28
CA GLY A 50 3.30 5.35 9.12
C GLY A 50 4.26 4.87 10.23
N ALA A 51 5.51 5.35 10.24
CA ALA A 51 6.45 5.12 11.35
C ALA A 51 6.15 6.01 12.58
N ILE A 52 5.40 7.11 12.42
CA ILE A 52 5.06 8.02 13.52
C ILE A 52 3.94 7.41 14.34
N CYS A 53 4.13 7.28 15.67
CA CYS A 53 3.16 6.64 16.56
C CYS A 53 1.73 7.20 16.44
N SER A 54 1.55 8.53 16.43
CA SER A 54 0.24 9.17 16.31
C SER A 54 -0.47 8.80 15.00
N VAL A 55 0.26 8.81 13.89
CA VAL A 55 -0.26 8.45 12.56
C VAL A 55 -0.54 6.96 12.49
N SER A 56 0.37 6.11 13.00
CA SER A 56 0.21 4.65 12.99
C SER A 56 -1.07 4.17 13.68
N ARG A 57 -1.44 4.80 14.81
CA ARG A 57 -2.68 4.45 15.53
C ARG A 57 -3.92 4.85 14.75
N ALA A 58 -3.88 5.98 14.05
CA ALA A 58 -4.96 6.36 13.14
C ALA A 58 -5.05 5.40 11.94
N LEU A 59 -3.91 5.00 11.38
CA LEU A 59 -3.81 4.08 10.24
C LEU A 59 -4.38 2.68 10.53
N GLU A 60 -4.30 2.19 11.76
CA GLU A 60 -4.94 0.92 12.17
C GLU A 60 -6.46 0.94 11.96
N SER A 61 -7.10 2.11 12.09
CA SER A 61 -8.55 2.25 11.89
C SER A 61 -8.96 2.48 10.42
N VAL A 62 -8.01 2.89 9.57
CA VAL A 62 -8.28 3.29 8.18
C VAL A 62 -8.92 2.19 7.34
N PRO A 63 -8.44 0.93 7.37
CA PRO A 63 -9.07 -0.13 6.60
C PRO A 63 -10.57 -0.25 6.93
N PHE A 64 -10.94 -0.09 8.20
CA PHE A 64 -12.32 -0.26 8.70
C PHE A 64 -13.27 0.88 8.34
N ARG A 65 -12.75 2.09 8.15
CA ARG A 65 -13.56 3.27 7.79
C ARG A 65 -13.82 3.40 6.29
N VAL A 66 -12.86 2.99 5.46
CA VAL A 66 -12.94 3.18 4.01
C VAL A 66 -13.55 1.95 3.34
N PRO A 67 -14.55 2.11 2.45
CA PRO A 67 -15.12 0.99 1.68
C PRO A 67 -14.06 0.22 0.90
N VAL A 68 -14.19 -1.12 0.86
CA VAL A 68 -13.23 -2.00 0.18
C VAL A 68 -13.08 -1.64 -1.31
N ALA A 69 -14.18 -1.24 -1.97
CA ALA A 69 -14.19 -0.84 -3.37
C ALA A 69 -13.29 0.37 -3.69
N ALA A 70 -13.07 1.28 -2.74
CA ALA A 70 -12.20 2.43 -2.96
C ALA A 70 -10.72 2.01 -3.11
N TRP A 71 -10.31 0.90 -2.49
CA TRP A 71 -8.94 0.41 -2.54
C TRP A 71 -8.62 -0.37 -3.82
N ALA A 72 -9.63 -0.81 -4.58
CA ALA A 72 -9.46 -1.61 -5.78
C ALA A 72 -8.57 -0.91 -6.83
N ALA A 73 -8.71 0.41 -6.98
CA ALA A 73 -7.93 1.20 -7.93
C ALA A 73 -6.42 1.30 -7.60
N VAL A 74 -6.03 0.99 -6.35
CA VAL A 74 -4.64 1.12 -5.87
C VAL A 74 -4.00 -0.21 -5.48
N VAL A 75 -4.64 -1.34 -5.80
CA VAL A 75 -4.12 -2.69 -5.50
C VAL A 75 -2.67 -2.88 -5.97
N PRO A 76 -2.25 -2.50 -7.19
CA PRO A 76 -0.86 -2.70 -7.63
C PRO A 76 0.15 -2.00 -6.73
N GLN A 77 -0.20 -0.83 -6.19
CA GLN A 77 0.66 -0.06 -5.31
C GLN A 77 0.71 -0.64 -3.89
N LEU A 78 -0.43 -1.11 -3.39
CA LEU A 78 -0.51 -1.81 -2.11
C LEU A 78 0.31 -3.10 -2.15
N VAL A 79 0.18 -3.90 -3.21
CA VAL A 79 0.93 -5.14 -3.41
C VAL A 79 2.44 -4.88 -3.52
N ALA A 80 2.85 -3.83 -4.24
CA ALA A 80 4.27 -3.44 -4.31
C ALA A 80 4.88 -3.12 -2.92
N ARG A 81 4.06 -2.76 -1.92
CA ARG A 81 4.49 -2.42 -0.56
C ARG A 81 4.15 -3.49 0.48
N VAL A 82 3.67 -4.66 0.05
CA VAL A 82 3.38 -5.80 0.95
C VAL A 82 4.65 -6.33 1.63
N LEU A 83 5.81 -6.15 1.00
CA LEU A 83 7.13 -6.55 1.51
C LEU A 83 7.89 -5.42 2.21
N ASP A 84 7.24 -4.30 2.56
CA ASP A 84 7.91 -3.18 3.24
C ASP A 84 8.48 -3.64 4.60
N VAL A 85 9.70 -3.20 4.90
CA VAL A 85 10.42 -3.54 6.15
C VAL A 85 9.69 -3.02 7.40
N ARG A 86 8.86 -1.99 7.27
CA ARG A 86 8.16 -1.35 8.40
C ARG A 86 6.93 -2.17 8.83
N PRO A 87 6.93 -2.80 10.02
CA PRO A 87 5.91 -3.78 10.39
C PRO A 87 4.52 -3.18 10.57
N ARG A 88 4.42 -1.93 11.05
CA ARG A 88 3.12 -1.26 11.26
C ARG A 88 2.41 -0.97 9.94
N VAL A 89 3.14 -0.38 8.99
CA VAL A 89 2.65 -0.09 7.63
C VAL A 89 2.25 -1.39 6.94
N ARG A 90 3.12 -2.40 6.99
CA ARG A 90 2.85 -3.71 6.41
C ARG A 90 1.58 -4.36 6.96
N ARG A 91 1.34 -4.27 8.28
CA ARG A 91 0.13 -4.81 8.91
C ARG A 91 -1.13 -4.13 8.38
N THR A 92 -1.14 -2.79 8.28
CA THR A 92 -2.27 -2.06 7.73
C THR A 92 -2.51 -2.42 6.26
N VAL A 93 -1.44 -2.52 5.46
CA VAL A 93 -1.53 -2.93 4.04
C VAL A 93 -2.08 -4.35 3.91
N HIS A 94 -1.58 -5.29 4.71
CA HIS A 94 -2.11 -6.66 4.76
C HIS A 94 -3.61 -6.68 5.07
N GLU A 95 -4.06 -5.90 6.05
CA GLU A 95 -5.48 -5.83 6.40
C GLU A 95 -6.34 -5.33 5.22
N ILE A 96 -5.87 -4.31 4.50
CA ILE A 96 -6.55 -3.79 3.31
C ILE A 96 -6.61 -4.88 2.22
N LEU A 97 -5.49 -5.55 1.94
CA LEU A 97 -5.40 -6.59 0.92
C LEU A 97 -6.23 -7.83 1.28
N LEU A 98 -6.29 -8.24 2.55
CA LEU A 98 -7.12 -9.35 3.00
C LEU A 98 -8.60 -9.05 2.75
N ARG A 99 -9.05 -7.85 3.10
CA ARG A 99 -10.45 -7.44 2.91
C ARG A 99 -10.81 -7.28 1.44
N LEU A 100 -9.88 -6.80 0.62
CA LEU A 100 -10.01 -6.81 -0.84
C LEU A 100 -10.10 -8.25 -1.37
N GLY A 101 -9.24 -9.16 -0.90
CA GLY A 101 -9.22 -10.55 -1.34
C GLY A 101 -10.49 -11.32 -0.95
N CYS A 102 -11.11 -10.97 0.18
CA CYS A 102 -12.42 -11.51 0.55
C CYS A 102 -13.57 -11.00 -0.33
N ALA A 103 -13.49 -9.77 -0.83
CA ALA A 103 -14.52 -9.17 -1.68
C ALA A 103 -14.37 -9.54 -3.16
N SER A 104 -13.14 -9.46 -3.67
CA SER A 104 -12.77 -9.72 -5.07
C SER A 104 -11.42 -10.45 -5.12
N PRO A 105 -11.42 -11.79 -4.99
CA PRO A 105 -10.17 -12.56 -4.96
C PRO A 105 -9.34 -12.41 -6.25
N GLN A 106 -9.97 -12.27 -7.42
CA GLN A 106 -9.25 -12.08 -8.70
C GLN A 106 -8.40 -10.79 -8.75
N ASP A 107 -8.87 -9.69 -8.16
CA ASP A 107 -8.20 -8.38 -8.23
C ASP A 107 -6.90 -8.35 -7.43
N VAL A 108 -6.82 -9.19 -6.38
CA VAL A 108 -5.64 -9.31 -5.51
C VAL A 108 -4.71 -10.44 -5.95
N LEU A 109 -5.27 -11.56 -6.40
CA LEU A 109 -4.51 -12.75 -6.79
C LEU A 109 -3.61 -12.48 -8.00
N ILE A 110 -4.13 -11.84 -9.05
CA ILE A 110 -3.38 -11.60 -10.30
C ILE A 110 -2.13 -10.75 -10.07
N PRO A 111 -2.20 -9.59 -9.38
CA PRO A 111 -1.01 -8.81 -9.04
C PRO A 111 -0.02 -9.57 -8.13
N LEU A 112 -0.51 -10.37 -7.18
CA LEU A 112 0.36 -11.18 -6.32
C LEU A 112 1.11 -12.27 -7.11
N LEU A 113 0.43 -12.94 -8.05
CA LEU A 113 1.08 -13.91 -8.94
C LEU A 113 2.14 -13.24 -9.82
N ALA A 114 1.82 -12.07 -10.38
CA ALA A 114 2.78 -11.28 -11.16
C ALA A 114 4.03 -10.90 -10.33
N THR A 115 3.86 -10.53 -9.05
CA THR A 115 5.02 -10.27 -8.17
C THR A 115 5.88 -11.51 -7.91
N ARG A 116 5.30 -12.72 -7.86
CA ARG A 116 6.06 -13.96 -7.71
C ARG A 116 6.82 -14.34 -8.98
N GLN A 117 6.29 -14.06 -10.16
CA GLN A 117 7.01 -14.30 -11.41
C GLN A 117 8.23 -13.37 -11.53
N SER A 118 8.11 -12.12 -11.05
CA SER A 118 9.18 -11.12 -11.12
C SER A 118 10.40 -11.42 -10.24
N CYS A 119 10.28 -12.31 -9.23
CA CYS A 119 11.44 -12.80 -8.47
C CYS A 119 12.07 -14.07 -9.06
N HIS A 120 11.51 -14.61 -10.15
CA HIS A 120 12.06 -15.72 -10.93
C HIS A 120 12.49 -15.23 -12.32
N THR A 121 13.45 -14.31 -12.37
CA THR A 121 14.25 -14.09 -13.59
C THR A 121 15.70 -13.93 -13.19
N GLU A 122 16.30 -15.03 -12.73
CA GLU A 122 17.74 -15.20 -12.85
C GLU A 122 17.99 -15.79 -14.24
N SER A 123 18.60 -14.96 -15.09
CA SER A 123 19.27 -15.26 -16.37
C SER A 123 18.80 -16.47 -17.19
N VAL A 124 18.04 -16.21 -18.25
CA VAL A 124 18.14 -17.05 -19.46
C VAL A 124 18.74 -16.17 -20.56
N ASP A 125 20.05 -16.36 -20.78
CA ASP A 125 20.78 -15.78 -21.90
C ASP A 125 20.11 -16.17 -23.23
N PRO A 126 19.80 -15.22 -24.13
CA PRO A 126 19.14 -15.51 -25.40
C PRO A 126 20.08 -16.05 -26.50
N SER A 127 21.19 -16.71 -26.17
CA SER A 127 22.18 -17.17 -27.18
C SER A 127 22.53 -18.66 -27.11
N ALA A 128 21.52 -19.55 -27.01
CA ALA A 128 21.74 -20.99 -27.16
C ALA A 128 20.79 -21.59 -28.23
N PRO A 129 21.31 -22.29 -29.26
CA PRO A 129 20.50 -22.80 -30.37
C PRO A 129 19.63 -24.01 -29.98
N ALA A 130 18.47 -24.10 -30.63
CA ALA A 130 17.27 -24.89 -30.30
C ALA A 130 17.36 -26.43 -30.26
N HIS A 131 18.55 -27.04 -30.27
CA HIS A 131 18.68 -28.49 -30.50
C HIS A 131 18.64 -29.37 -29.23
N VAL A 132 18.51 -28.82 -28.03
CA VAL A 132 18.62 -29.60 -26.77
C VAL A 132 17.27 -29.75 -26.00
N ARG A 133 16.13 -29.30 -26.55
CA ARG A 133 14.83 -29.35 -25.83
C ARG A 133 14.01 -30.63 -25.98
N ALA A 134 14.64 -31.77 -26.26
CA ALA A 134 13.91 -33.05 -26.36
C ALA A 134 14.62 -34.17 -25.58
N ALA A 135 14.76 -34.00 -24.26
CA ALA A 135 14.86 -35.11 -23.30
C ALA A 135 14.89 -34.55 -21.87
N ALA A 136 13.71 -34.40 -21.26
CA ALA A 136 13.45 -34.56 -19.82
C ALA A 136 11.95 -34.35 -19.57
#